data_AF-A0AAJ0FGC8-F1
#
_entry.id   AF-A0AAJ0FGC8-F1
#
_cell.length_a   1.000
_cell.length_b   1.000
_cell.length_c   1.000
_cell.angle_alpha   90.00
_cell.angle_beta   90.00
_cell.angle_gamma   90.00
#
_symmetry.space_group_name_H-M   'P 1'
#
loop_
_entity.id
_entity.type
_entity.pdbx_description
1 polymer ?
#
loop_
_entity_poly.entity_id
_entity_poly.type
_entity_poly.pdbx_seq_one_letter_code
_entity_poly.pdbx_strand_id
1 'polypeptide(L)'
;MGLGSISEKEFRDEQKMRTRFFQLWRAGKVNHFDSHVKNAAKKDSFPRLGTWQGHERIRFPSKPQRIRSTHDEVGPGSLRPQAHKAAQQLEAQLKASNIRFEKMIGWGGGGIACLCETTKENGEKFKIVCKASISQNPDDTLELEWDNHMQMAGAKHIVQRVVLQASPSKNQGQQPHASSSQAPPAGSLSTQFRGLAIGNSNNNNNNNNNNNNSSGGNTVEKARQAFDARKDILFLEYMRRGNLNTYLEKMGAASKRFPDQVLWQIFHCLFKACLAMAYPRGFQPPGLNAETTNLPQVSESHVGFAKPDFLSPVMIHFDIDASNVLVGDFDEDEHNLVPLIKISDLGISRVIDVNFRNHEQYTWRARLCGKQEYYTPEQFTEEWDFVPGAPYWRDEPTAGNYHWWTNMYQAAHVMWSLITLCHPTYPPEAREHIGHYEKTPEKTLRYEWSYGGYLFENEFDDVDLELRELVVACMNHDPTTRPSIAILAKEFEEYAKKAAASGPEDEEIQRLAHEIFGDPPPPVSVVPSTATQSPTQAQKPATPPPQDPSAQPFPALNRQPRGNIGRIGHHSQQEQGRPVRSVDNHRLLLLTPRFSLRDKQQFSLRHLLQHLL
;
A
#
# COMPACT_ATOMS: atom_id res chain seq x y z
N MET A 1 9.97 15.07 -15.45
CA MET A 1 9.27 14.64 -16.69
C MET A 1 8.92 15.87 -17.52
N GLY A 2 9.37 15.95 -18.76
CA GLY A 2 8.79 16.89 -19.73
C GLY A 2 7.59 16.24 -20.39
N LEU A 3 6.40 16.35 -19.79
CA LEU A 3 5.19 15.92 -20.49
C LEU A 3 5.07 16.75 -21.78
N GLY A 4 4.97 16.08 -22.92
CA GLY A 4 4.54 16.74 -24.16
C GLY A 4 3.19 17.41 -23.90
N SER A 5 3.06 18.68 -24.31
CA SER A 5 1.84 19.45 -24.09
C SER A 5 0.68 18.85 -24.87
N ILE A 6 -0.11 17.99 -24.22
CA ILE A 6 -1.40 17.56 -24.76
C ILE A 6 -2.27 18.79 -24.97
N SER A 7 -3.05 18.80 -26.06
CA SER A 7 -3.99 19.88 -26.33
C SER A 7 -5.04 19.96 -25.23
N GLU A 8 -5.63 21.15 -25.02
CA GLU A 8 -6.73 21.29 -24.06
C GLU A 8 -7.86 20.30 -24.38
N LYS A 9 -8.17 20.07 -25.66
CA LYS A 9 -9.17 19.09 -26.09
C LYS A 9 -8.84 17.68 -25.59
N GLU A 10 -7.61 17.21 -25.78
CA GLU A 10 -7.17 15.89 -25.31
C GLU A 10 -7.27 15.78 -23.79
N PHE A 11 -6.89 16.84 -23.07
CA PHE A 11 -7.05 16.87 -21.61
C PHE A 11 -8.53 16.84 -21.18
N ARG A 12 -9.42 17.59 -21.83
CA ARG A 12 -10.88 17.53 -21.57
C ARG A 12 -11.45 16.15 -21.83
N ASP A 13 -10.97 15.45 -22.86
CA ASP A 13 -11.40 14.09 -23.16
C ASP A 13 -10.81 13.08 -22.15
N GLU A 14 -9.59 13.28 -21.64
CA GLU A 14 -9.00 12.55 -20.51
C GLU A 14 -9.82 12.74 -19.21
N GLN A 15 -10.23 13.98 -18.88
CA GLN A 15 -11.07 14.26 -17.71
C GLN A 15 -12.41 13.53 -17.78
N LYS A 16 -13.12 13.62 -18.92
CA LYS A 16 -14.39 12.91 -19.14
C LYS A 16 -14.24 11.40 -19.01
N MET A 17 -13.19 10.84 -19.61
CA MET A 17 -12.87 9.42 -19.55
C MET A 17 -12.69 8.95 -18.09
N ARG A 18 -11.89 9.68 -17.30
CA ARG A 18 -11.63 9.37 -15.88
C ARG A 18 -12.86 9.53 -15.00
N THR A 19 -13.61 10.62 -15.13
CA THR A 19 -14.87 10.80 -14.39
C THR A 19 -15.85 9.68 -14.68
N ARG A 20 -15.96 9.26 -15.95
CA ARG A 20 -16.85 8.17 -16.35
C ARG A 20 -16.39 6.79 -15.89
N PHE A 21 -15.08 6.53 -15.87
CA PHE A 21 -14.52 5.35 -15.22
C PHE A 21 -15.01 5.29 -13.76
N PHE A 22 -14.87 6.39 -13.02
CA PHE A 22 -15.27 6.43 -11.62
C PHE A 22 -16.78 6.34 -11.39
N GLN A 23 -17.61 6.91 -12.27
CA GLN A 23 -19.06 6.71 -12.23
C GLN A 23 -19.44 5.23 -12.41
N LEU A 24 -18.76 4.50 -13.29
CA LEU A 24 -19.00 3.06 -13.48
C LEU A 24 -18.42 2.22 -12.34
N TRP A 25 -17.24 2.56 -11.84
CA TRP A 25 -16.60 1.93 -10.67
C TRP A 25 -17.47 2.08 -9.42
N ARG A 26 -17.96 3.30 -9.10
CA ARG A 26 -18.89 3.57 -7.99
C ARG A 26 -20.23 2.85 -8.14
N ALA A 27 -20.60 2.45 -9.37
CA ALA A 27 -21.81 1.69 -9.66
C ALA A 27 -21.58 0.17 -9.76
N GLY A 28 -20.39 -0.34 -9.43
CA GLY A 28 -20.03 -1.77 -9.54
C GLY A 28 -19.96 -2.31 -10.97
N LYS A 29 -19.71 -1.43 -11.95
CA LYS A 29 -19.86 -1.69 -13.41
C LYS A 29 -18.59 -1.44 -14.22
N VAL A 30 -17.41 -1.40 -13.60
CA VAL A 30 -16.13 -1.13 -14.29
C VAL A 30 -15.85 -2.13 -15.42
N ASN A 31 -16.29 -3.39 -15.29
CA ASN A 31 -16.16 -4.42 -16.33
C ASN A 31 -16.88 -4.07 -17.65
N HIS A 32 -17.76 -3.07 -17.65
CA HIS A 32 -18.42 -2.55 -18.85
C HIS A 32 -17.74 -1.29 -19.43
N PHE A 33 -16.63 -0.82 -18.85
CA PHE A 33 -15.97 0.44 -19.21
C PHE A 33 -15.68 0.55 -20.71
N ASP A 34 -14.97 -0.41 -21.32
CA ASP A 34 -14.65 -0.41 -22.76
C ASP A 34 -15.89 -0.37 -23.66
N SER A 35 -16.95 -1.08 -23.26
CA SER A 35 -18.23 -1.07 -23.98
C SER A 35 -18.97 0.25 -23.82
N HIS A 36 -18.82 0.90 -22.66
CA HIS A 36 -19.41 2.19 -22.38
C HIS A 36 -18.66 3.32 -23.10
N VAL A 37 -17.32 3.36 -23.06
CA VAL A 37 -16.45 4.35 -23.74
C VAL A 37 -16.84 4.49 -25.21
N LYS A 38 -17.00 3.36 -25.91
CA LYS A 38 -17.42 3.31 -27.33
C LYS A 38 -18.80 3.93 -27.61
N ASN A 39 -19.69 4.02 -26.61
CA ASN A 39 -21.11 4.32 -26.81
C ASN A 39 -21.60 5.72 -26.38
N ALA A 40 -20.90 6.48 -25.53
CA ALA A 40 -21.44 7.74 -24.97
C ALA A 40 -20.69 9.03 -25.33
N ALA A 41 -20.14 9.13 -26.54
CA ALA A 41 -19.62 10.39 -27.09
C ALA A 41 -20.69 11.51 -27.29
N LYS A 42 -21.88 11.43 -26.65
CA LYS A 42 -23.05 12.26 -26.98
C LYS A 42 -23.96 12.72 -25.81
N LYS A 43 -23.75 12.35 -24.54
CA LYS A 43 -24.72 12.71 -23.46
C LYS A 43 -24.18 13.13 -22.08
N ASP A 44 -22.91 12.93 -21.77
CA ASP A 44 -22.42 13.16 -20.40
C ASP A 44 -22.10 14.65 -20.18
N SER A 45 -22.86 15.30 -19.30
CA SER A 45 -22.63 16.70 -18.87
C SER A 45 -21.52 16.75 -17.82
N PHE A 46 -20.27 16.82 -18.29
CA PHE A 46 -19.09 17.03 -17.46
C PHE A 46 -18.44 18.41 -17.76
N PRO A 47 -18.10 19.22 -16.72
CA PRO A 47 -18.42 19.02 -15.31
C PRO A 47 -19.94 19.10 -15.06
N ARG A 48 -20.41 18.49 -13.97
CA ARG A 48 -21.75 18.74 -13.43
C ARG A 48 -21.84 20.19 -12.94
N LEU A 49 -23.03 20.77 -13.01
CA LEU A 49 -23.29 22.13 -12.50
C LEU A 49 -23.55 22.09 -10.99
N GLY A 50 -23.07 23.12 -10.27
CA GLY A 50 -23.22 23.25 -8.82
C GLY A 50 -22.02 22.69 -8.06
N THR A 51 -22.25 22.34 -6.79
CA THR A 51 -21.28 21.65 -5.92
C THR A 51 -21.82 20.26 -5.56
N TRP A 52 -20.94 19.34 -5.17
CA TRP A 52 -21.38 18.11 -4.52
C TRP A 52 -22.13 18.44 -3.22
N GLN A 53 -23.10 17.60 -2.84
CA GLN A 53 -24.01 17.85 -1.72
C GLN A 53 -23.69 17.00 -0.48
N GLY A 54 -22.56 16.28 -0.49
CA GLY A 54 -22.23 15.26 0.52
C GLY A 54 -22.83 13.89 0.19
N HIS A 55 -22.63 12.93 1.10
CA HIS A 55 -23.22 11.60 0.99
C HIS A 55 -24.72 11.61 1.27
N GLU A 56 -25.47 10.83 0.51
CA GLU A 56 -26.84 10.44 0.86
C GLU A 56 -26.83 9.24 1.82
N ARG A 57 -27.77 9.20 2.76
CA ARG A 57 -27.93 8.06 3.70
C ARG A 57 -28.51 6.82 3.00
N ILE A 58 -27.65 6.07 2.31
CA ILE A 58 -27.98 4.76 1.72
C ILE A 58 -28.11 3.70 2.83
N ARG A 59 -29.11 2.81 2.74
CA ARG A 59 -29.58 1.98 3.87
C ARG A 59 -29.23 0.49 3.83
N PHE A 60 -28.51 0.01 2.82
CA PHE A 60 -28.28 -1.44 2.64
C PHE A 60 -26.82 -1.70 2.26
N PRO A 61 -25.95 -1.97 3.24
CA PRO A 61 -24.56 -2.28 2.94
C PRO A 61 -24.41 -3.67 2.36
N SER A 62 -23.51 -3.83 1.40
CA SER A 62 -23.01 -5.15 1.02
C SER A 62 -22.14 -5.72 2.15
N LYS A 63 -22.31 -7.01 2.47
CA LYS A 63 -21.38 -7.66 3.41
C LYS A 63 -20.04 -7.89 2.70
N PRO A 64 -18.90 -7.51 3.31
CA PRO A 64 -17.60 -7.77 2.73
C PRO A 64 -17.34 -9.25 2.46
N GLN A 65 -16.52 -9.53 1.44
CA GLN A 65 -16.14 -10.89 1.10
C GLN A 65 -14.97 -11.33 1.99
N ARG A 66 -15.21 -12.32 2.85
CA ARG A 66 -14.15 -12.99 3.62
C ARG A 66 -13.09 -13.58 2.70
N ILE A 67 -11.83 -13.35 3.07
CA ILE A 67 -10.66 -13.83 2.34
C ILE A 67 -10.63 -15.34 2.41
N ARG A 68 -10.38 -15.96 1.26
CA ARG A 68 -10.09 -17.38 1.10
C ARG A 68 -8.74 -17.48 0.43
N SER A 69 -7.94 -18.48 0.77
CA SER A 69 -6.66 -18.66 0.09
C SER A 69 -6.88 -18.84 -1.41
N THR A 70 -6.34 -17.91 -2.17
CA THR A 70 -6.26 -17.92 -3.63
C THR A 70 -4.78 -17.97 -3.96
N HIS A 71 -4.27 -19.17 -4.25
CA HIS A 71 -2.93 -19.34 -4.82
C HIS A 71 -2.92 -18.80 -6.26
N ASP A 72 -2.91 -17.48 -6.38
CA ASP A 72 -2.75 -16.79 -7.64
C ASP A 72 -1.28 -16.84 -8.07
N GLU A 73 -1.04 -17.03 -9.37
CA GLU A 73 0.31 -16.92 -9.92
C GLU A 73 0.81 -15.48 -9.77
N VAL A 74 2.10 -15.30 -9.46
CA VAL A 74 2.65 -13.98 -9.14
C VAL A 74 2.85 -13.13 -10.39
N GLY A 75 1.77 -12.49 -10.85
CA GLY A 75 1.78 -11.56 -11.98
C GLY A 75 0.96 -12.05 -13.17
N PRO A 76 0.64 -11.14 -14.12
CA PRO A 76 -0.22 -11.47 -15.25
C PRO A 76 0.43 -12.51 -16.17
N GLY A 77 -0.30 -13.62 -16.43
CA GLY A 77 0.20 -14.73 -17.25
C GLY A 77 0.57 -14.33 -18.68
N SER A 78 0.00 -13.25 -19.21
CA SER A 78 0.35 -12.68 -20.53
C SER A 78 1.79 -12.12 -20.61
N LEU A 79 2.35 -11.65 -19.49
CA LEU A 79 3.72 -11.12 -19.44
C LEU A 79 4.76 -12.19 -19.09
N ARG A 80 4.33 -13.35 -18.60
CA ARG A 80 5.21 -14.43 -18.12
C ARG A 80 6.33 -14.83 -19.10
N PRO A 81 6.12 -14.96 -20.42
CA PRO A 81 7.21 -15.27 -21.36
C PRO A 81 8.26 -14.15 -21.47
N GLN A 82 7.83 -12.88 -21.38
CA GLN A 82 8.73 -11.72 -21.41
C GLN A 82 9.53 -11.63 -20.11
N ALA A 83 8.87 -11.84 -18.97
CA ALA A 83 9.49 -11.89 -17.66
C ALA A 83 10.57 -12.97 -17.55
N HIS A 84 10.30 -14.21 -17.99
CA HIS A 84 11.31 -15.27 -18.02
C HIS A 84 12.51 -14.95 -18.91
N LYS A 85 12.29 -14.34 -20.09
CA LYS A 85 13.38 -13.92 -20.99
C LYS A 85 14.24 -12.84 -20.34
N ALA A 86 13.62 -11.84 -19.70
CA ALA A 86 14.34 -10.79 -18.99
C ALA A 86 15.12 -11.34 -17.78
N ALA A 87 14.55 -12.28 -17.03
CA ALA A 87 15.22 -12.93 -15.90
C ALA A 87 16.50 -13.67 -16.34
N GLN A 88 16.47 -14.40 -17.47
CA GLN A 88 17.65 -15.05 -18.05
C GLN A 88 18.72 -14.02 -18.49
N GLN A 89 18.30 -12.91 -19.10
CA GLN A 89 19.21 -11.82 -19.48
C GLN A 89 19.83 -11.12 -18.27
N LEU A 90 19.08 -10.98 -17.18
CA LEU A 90 19.53 -10.39 -15.92
C LEU A 90 20.50 -11.34 -15.20
N GLU A 91 20.19 -12.64 -15.09
CA GLU A 91 21.07 -13.66 -14.51
C GLU A 91 22.46 -13.67 -15.17
N ALA A 92 22.51 -13.60 -16.50
CA ALA A 92 23.76 -13.54 -17.25
C ALA A 92 24.62 -12.31 -16.90
N GLN A 93 23.99 -11.16 -16.62
CA GLN A 93 24.68 -9.94 -16.19
C GLN A 93 25.12 -10.03 -14.72
N LEU A 94 24.24 -10.50 -13.82
CA LEU A 94 24.51 -10.62 -12.38
C LEU A 94 25.70 -11.53 -12.08
N LYS A 95 25.86 -12.60 -12.86
CA LYS A 95 26.99 -13.54 -12.76
C LYS A 95 28.35 -12.86 -12.89
N ALA A 96 28.47 -11.78 -13.66
CA ALA A 96 29.73 -11.03 -13.80
C ALA A 96 30.14 -10.26 -12.52
N SER A 97 29.18 -9.98 -11.63
CA SER A 97 29.37 -9.22 -10.38
C SER A 97 29.40 -10.09 -9.12
N ASN A 98 29.58 -11.41 -9.31
CA ASN A 98 29.49 -12.42 -8.26
C ASN A 98 28.16 -12.36 -7.48
N ILE A 99 27.05 -12.16 -8.21
CA ILE A 99 25.68 -12.22 -7.68
C ILE A 99 25.00 -13.46 -8.29
N ARG A 100 24.52 -14.36 -7.44
CA ARG A 100 23.81 -15.58 -7.83
C ARG A 100 22.32 -15.31 -7.87
N PHE A 101 21.71 -15.44 -9.05
CA PHE A 101 20.26 -15.52 -9.19
C PHE A 101 19.73 -16.79 -8.48
N GLU A 102 18.68 -16.68 -7.66
CA GLU A 102 18.02 -17.85 -7.07
C GLU A 102 16.68 -18.16 -7.74
N LYS A 103 15.79 -17.17 -7.82
CA LYS A 103 14.47 -17.30 -8.44
C LYS A 103 13.86 -15.94 -8.76
N MET A 104 13.01 -15.90 -9.78
CA MET A 104 12.06 -14.79 -9.95
C MET A 104 11.00 -14.88 -8.83
N ILE A 105 10.71 -13.75 -8.18
CA ILE A 105 9.73 -13.65 -7.09
C ILE A 105 8.50 -12.82 -7.44
N GLY A 106 8.51 -12.12 -8.57
CA GLY A 106 7.31 -11.50 -9.15
C GLY A 106 7.61 -10.82 -10.49
N TRP A 107 6.55 -10.53 -11.26
CA TRP A 107 6.61 -9.74 -12.49
C TRP A 107 5.30 -8.99 -12.73
N GLY A 108 5.36 -7.86 -13.42
CA GLY A 108 4.20 -7.00 -13.67
C GLY A 108 4.62 -5.56 -13.93
N GLY A 109 3.69 -4.71 -14.37
CA GLY A 109 3.88 -3.25 -14.44
C GLY A 109 5.24 -2.79 -14.98
N GLY A 110 5.69 -3.35 -16.10
CA GLY A 110 6.95 -2.95 -16.72
C GLY A 110 8.24 -3.57 -16.15
N GLY A 111 8.19 -4.43 -15.12
CA GLY A 111 9.39 -5.01 -14.50
C GLY A 111 9.32 -6.49 -14.07
N ILE A 112 10.46 -6.98 -13.59
CA ILE A 112 10.64 -8.24 -12.86
C ILE A 112 11.30 -7.97 -11.50
N ALA A 113 10.97 -8.80 -10.50
CA ALA A 113 11.64 -8.85 -9.21
C ALA A 113 12.24 -10.25 -8.98
N CYS A 114 13.50 -10.32 -8.59
CA CYS A 114 14.26 -11.57 -8.48
C CYS A 114 14.97 -11.66 -7.12
N LEU A 115 14.88 -12.81 -6.46
CA LEU A 115 15.70 -13.13 -5.30
C LEU A 115 17.10 -13.53 -5.74
N CYS A 116 18.11 -12.90 -5.15
CA CYS A 116 19.51 -13.14 -5.43
C CYS A 116 20.29 -13.35 -4.13
N GLU A 117 21.38 -14.11 -4.19
CA GLU A 117 22.40 -14.24 -3.15
C GLU A 117 23.67 -13.52 -3.60
N THR A 118 24.26 -12.72 -2.73
CA THR A 118 25.55 -12.07 -2.97
C THR A 118 26.44 -12.23 -1.73
N THR A 119 27.69 -11.79 -1.82
CA THR A 119 28.70 -11.93 -0.77
C THR A 119 29.21 -10.57 -0.31
N LYS A 120 29.24 -10.35 1.00
CA LYS A 120 29.89 -9.23 1.71
C LYS A 120 31.43 -9.35 1.60
N GLU A 121 32.16 -8.28 1.92
CA GLU A 121 33.64 -8.28 1.92
C GLU A 121 34.26 -9.35 2.84
N ASN A 122 33.61 -9.65 3.96
CA ASN A 122 34.03 -10.68 4.92
C ASN A 122 33.76 -12.13 4.44
N GLY A 123 33.26 -12.33 3.21
CA GLY A 123 32.90 -13.66 2.69
C GLY A 123 31.52 -14.17 3.12
N GLU A 124 30.78 -13.42 3.94
CA GLU A 124 29.44 -13.77 4.41
C GLU A 124 28.43 -13.62 3.26
N LYS A 125 27.59 -14.64 3.07
CA LYS A 125 26.52 -14.64 2.08
C LYS A 125 25.26 -14.01 2.63
N PHE A 126 24.61 -13.15 1.86
CA PHE A 126 23.33 -12.56 2.19
C PHE A 126 22.42 -12.48 0.97
N LYS A 127 21.12 -12.34 1.22
CA LYS A 127 20.10 -12.26 0.17
C LYS A 127 19.68 -10.82 -0.08
N ILE A 128 19.41 -10.52 -1.33
CA ILE A 128 18.91 -9.24 -1.82
C ILE A 128 17.81 -9.48 -2.86
N VAL A 129 16.92 -8.51 -3.02
CA VAL A 129 15.99 -8.48 -4.16
C VAL A 129 16.60 -7.61 -5.25
N CYS A 130 16.54 -8.07 -6.50
CA CYS A 130 16.92 -7.31 -7.68
C CYS A 130 15.65 -7.05 -8.51
N LYS A 131 15.22 -5.79 -8.59
CA LYS A 131 14.16 -5.34 -9.49
C LYS A 131 14.81 -4.81 -10.77
N ALA A 132 14.26 -5.14 -11.93
CA ALA A 132 14.78 -4.69 -13.22
C ALA A 132 13.62 -4.39 -14.18
N SER A 133 13.76 -3.35 -14.99
CA SER A 133 12.77 -3.06 -16.03
C SER A 133 12.82 -4.09 -17.16
N ILE A 134 11.65 -4.51 -17.63
CA ILE A 134 11.43 -5.25 -18.88
C ILE A 134 10.83 -4.35 -19.97
N SER A 135 10.40 -3.14 -19.59
CA SER A 135 9.72 -2.17 -20.45
C SER A 135 10.74 -1.32 -21.22
N GLN A 136 10.50 -1.13 -22.52
CA GLN A 136 11.17 -0.09 -23.31
C GLN A 136 10.40 1.25 -23.28
N ASN A 137 9.31 1.33 -22.50
CA ASN A 137 8.50 2.54 -22.41
C ASN A 137 9.18 3.57 -21.48
N PRO A 138 9.54 4.78 -21.97
CA PRO A 138 10.18 5.81 -21.14
C PRO A 138 9.27 6.43 -20.08
N ASP A 139 7.95 6.17 -20.11
CA ASP A 139 7.02 6.57 -19.05
C ASP A 139 6.93 5.54 -17.89
N ASP A 140 7.56 4.38 -18.05
CA ASP A 140 7.45 3.19 -17.19
C ASP A 140 8.84 2.83 -16.62
N THR A 141 9.46 3.81 -15.96
CA THR A 141 10.87 3.77 -15.59
C THR A 141 11.10 3.47 -14.11
N LEU A 142 11.91 2.45 -13.86
CA LEU A 142 12.47 2.14 -12.55
C LEU A 142 13.33 3.30 -11.98
N GLU A 143 13.72 4.27 -12.81
CA GLU A 143 14.32 5.54 -12.39
C GLU A 143 13.46 6.28 -11.36
N LEU A 144 12.14 6.30 -11.52
CA LEU A 144 11.26 6.97 -10.55
C LEU A 144 11.18 6.21 -9.22
N GLU A 145 11.18 4.88 -9.27
CA GLU A 145 11.27 4.04 -8.07
C GLU A 145 12.61 4.24 -7.35
N TRP A 146 13.70 4.30 -8.12
CA TRP A 146 15.06 4.58 -7.63
C TRP A 146 15.12 5.96 -6.97
N ASP A 147 14.58 7.01 -7.61
CA ASP A 147 14.50 8.37 -7.05
C ASP A 147 13.63 8.43 -5.78
N ASN A 148 12.59 7.60 -5.69
CA ASN A 148 11.74 7.48 -4.50
C ASN A 148 12.47 6.76 -3.35
N HIS A 149 13.20 5.66 -3.61
CA HIS A 149 14.06 5.04 -2.61
C HIS A 149 15.22 5.95 -2.18
N MET A 150 15.74 6.82 -3.06
CA MET A 150 16.70 7.87 -2.68
C MET A 150 16.10 8.94 -1.76
N GLN A 151 14.78 9.11 -1.73
CA GLN A 151 14.13 10.00 -0.76
C GLN A 151 13.81 9.29 0.55
N MET A 152 13.47 8.00 0.51
CA MET A 152 13.15 7.18 1.70
C MET A 152 14.36 6.50 2.35
N ALA A 153 15.57 6.78 1.87
CA ALA A 153 16.79 6.19 2.42
C ALA A 153 16.96 6.54 3.92
N GLY A 154 17.32 5.55 4.74
CA GLY A 154 17.46 5.68 6.20
C GLY A 154 16.17 5.46 7.00
N ALA A 155 14.98 5.44 6.38
CA ALA A 155 13.72 5.15 7.07
C ALA A 155 13.60 3.66 7.45
N LYS A 156 13.50 3.33 8.74
CA LYS A 156 13.43 1.92 9.22
C LYS A 156 12.21 1.17 8.66
N HIS A 157 11.06 1.83 8.52
CA HIS A 157 9.80 1.18 8.12
C HIS A 157 9.50 1.26 6.61
N ILE A 158 10.48 1.68 5.80
CA ILE A 158 10.45 1.58 4.33
C ILE A 158 11.54 0.60 3.88
N VAL A 159 11.23 -0.24 2.89
CA VAL A 159 12.22 -1.15 2.28
C VAL A 159 13.38 -0.33 1.69
N GLN A 160 14.60 -0.65 2.11
CA GLN A 160 15.80 0.09 1.75
C GLN A 160 16.46 -0.45 0.48
N ARG A 161 17.01 0.48 -0.32
CA ARG A 161 17.95 0.14 -1.40
C ARG A 161 19.25 -0.41 -0.80
N VAL A 162 19.80 -1.43 -1.45
CA VAL A 162 21.14 -1.95 -1.19
C VAL A 162 22.09 -1.41 -2.25
N VAL A 163 23.19 -0.80 -1.81
CA VAL A 163 24.36 -0.49 -2.64
C VAL A 163 25.31 -1.68 -2.56
N LEU A 164 25.63 -2.29 -3.71
CA LEU A 164 26.45 -3.51 -3.81
C LEU A 164 27.93 -3.27 -3.45
N GLN A 165 28.37 -2.02 -3.58
CA GLN A 165 29.71 -1.53 -3.27
C GLN A 165 29.94 -1.11 -1.83
N ALA A 166 28.90 -0.66 -1.13
CA ALA A 166 29.08 -0.14 0.21
C ALA A 166 29.37 -1.29 1.18
N SER A 167 30.56 -1.26 1.78
CA SER A 167 30.95 -2.16 2.88
C SER A 167 29.81 -2.22 3.91
N PRO A 168 29.40 -3.40 4.41
CA PRO A 168 28.30 -3.49 5.34
C PRO A 168 28.61 -2.69 6.61
N SER A 169 27.87 -1.61 6.83
CA SER A 169 27.79 -1.02 8.17
C SER A 169 27.26 -2.11 9.11
N LYS A 170 27.90 -2.27 10.28
CA LYS A 170 27.75 -3.46 11.15
C LYS A 170 26.33 -3.72 11.68
N ASN A 171 25.38 -2.84 11.39
CA ASN A 171 24.02 -2.86 11.92
C ASN A 171 23.00 -3.52 10.96
N GLN A 172 23.39 -3.97 9.76
CA GLN A 172 22.51 -4.79 8.92
C GLN A 172 22.55 -6.26 9.34
N GLY A 173 21.71 -6.60 10.33
CA GLY A 173 21.27 -7.97 10.60
C GLY A 173 22.31 -8.93 11.18
N GLN A 174 23.19 -8.49 12.07
CA GLN A 174 23.96 -9.44 12.88
C GLN A 174 23.02 -10.11 13.89
N GLN A 175 22.86 -11.44 13.78
CA GLN A 175 22.36 -12.25 14.89
C GLN A 175 23.37 -12.19 16.04
N PRO A 176 22.99 -11.74 17.25
CA PRO A 176 23.86 -11.86 18.40
C PRO A 176 23.76 -13.28 18.96
N HIS A 177 24.83 -14.07 18.79
CA HIS A 177 25.08 -15.16 19.73
C HIS A 177 25.33 -14.55 21.12
N ALA A 178 24.72 -15.14 22.14
CA ALA A 178 24.57 -14.54 23.47
C ALA A 178 25.90 -14.20 24.18
N SER A 179 26.02 -12.95 24.67
CA SER A 179 26.84 -12.62 25.86
C SER A 179 26.51 -11.25 26.48
N SER A 180 26.00 -11.28 27.71
CA SER A 180 26.21 -10.30 28.82
C SER A 180 26.11 -8.78 28.55
N SER A 181 24.91 -8.24 28.78
CA SER A 181 24.62 -7.12 29.69
C SER A 181 25.77 -6.23 30.23
N GLN A 182 25.74 -4.93 29.92
CA GLN A 182 25.79 -3.81 30.90
C GLN A 182 25.52 -2.47 30.21
N ALA A 183 24.63 -1.64 30.76
CA ALA A 183 24.27 -0.32 30.23
C ALA A 183 24.70 0.82 31.18
N PRO A 184 25.18 1.97 30.66
CA PRO A 184 25.29 3.22 31.40
C PRO A 184 24.11 4.19 31.09
N PRO A 185 23.82 5.15 31.99
CA PRO A 185 22.56 5.91 31.96
C PRO A 185 22.59 7.18 31.07
N ALA A 186 21.39 7.68 30.77
CA ALA A 186 21.15 8.89 30.00
C ALA A 186 21.67 10.18 30.68
N GLY A 187 22.08 11.17 29.88
CA GLY A 187 22.44 12.49 30.40
C GLY A 187 22.72 13.57 29.34
N SER A 188 21.97 14.66 29.42
CA SER A 188 22.33 16.03 28.99
C SER A 188 22.57 16.32 27.50
N LEU A 189 21.52 16.79 26.83
CA LEU A 189 21.65 17.69 25.68
C LEU A 189 22.01 19.11 26.14
N SER A 190 23.12 19.66 25.67
CA SER A 190 23.43 21.10 25.81
C SER A 190 24.05 21.69 24.54
N THR A 191 23.25 22.51 23.86
CA THR A 191 23.60 23.73 23.12
C THR A 191 25.09 24.07 22.96
N GLN A 192 25.57 24.20 21.71
CA GLN A 192 26.15 25.46 21.20
C GLN A 192 26.49 25.45 19.70
N PHE A 193 25.85 26.35 18.95
CA PHE A 193 26.28 26.77 17.61
C PHE A 193 27.31 27.91 17.74
N ARG A 194 28.55 27.68 17.28
CA ARG A 194 29.57 28.64 16.81
C ARG A 194 30.75 27.74 16.33
N GLY A 195 31.21 27.74 15.09
CA GLY A 195 31.17 28.78 14.07
C GLY A 195 32.47 29.56 14.09
N LEU A 196 33.52 29.05 13.42
CA LEU A 196 34.72 29.79 13.01
C LEU A 196 35.63 28.99 12.05
N ALA A 197 36.46 29.74 11.32
CA ALA A 197 37.68 29.34 10.60
C ALA A 197 37.56 28.46 9.34
N ILE A 198 37.50 29.15 8.20
CA ILE A 198 37.98 28.66 6.90
C ILE A 198 39.49 28.39 7.01
N GLY A 199 39.92 27.15 6.77
CA GLY A 199 41.33 26.74 6.74
C GLY A 199 41.67 26.08 5.41
N ASN A 200 42.15 26.87 4.44
CA ASN A 200 42.59 26.36 3.14
C ASN A 200 43.92 25.59 3.30
N SER A 201 44.02 24.37 2.79
CA SER A 201 45.31 23.67 2.64
C SER A 201 45.25 22.66 1.51
N ASN A 202 45.70 23.11 0.35
CA ASN A 202 46.14 22.21 -0.71
C ASN A 202 47.28 21.34 -0.19
N ASN A 203 47.19 20.02 -0.37
CA ASN A 203 48.36 19.16 -0.32
C ASN A 203 48.27 18.08 -1.41
N ASN A 204 48.75 18.45 -2.61
CA ASN A 204 49.13 17.47 -3.60
C ASN A 204 50.29 16.64 -3.04
N ASN A 205 50.10 15.34 -2.87
CA ASN A 205 51.22 14.40 -2.80
C ASN A 205 50.92 13.17 -3.64
N ASN A 206 51.53 13.15 -4.83
CA ASN A 206 51.73 11.92 -5.59
C ASN A 206 52.52 10.93 -4.73
N ASN A 207 51.98 9.73 -4.56
CA ASN A 207 52.82 8.57 -4.26
C ASN A 207 52.25 7.34 -4.98
N ASN A 208 52.68 7.18 -6.23
CA ASN A 208 52.64 5.88 -6.91
C ASN A 208 53.56 4.93 -6.13
N ASN A 209 53.02 3.85 -5.58
CA ASN A 209 53.82 2.64 -5.36
C ASN A 209 52.97 1.37 -5.37
N ASN A 210 53.15 0.60 -6.44
CA ASN A 210 53.06 -0.85 -6.57
C ASN A 210 52.36 -1.65 -5.45
N ASN A 211 51.21 -2.25 -5.80
CA ASN A 211 50.83 -3.57 -5.27
C ASN A 211 50.16 -4.41 -6.37
N ASN A 212 50.98 -5.02 -7.23
CA ASN A 212 50.53 -6.00 -8.21
C ASN A 212 50.28 -7.35 -7.53
N ASN A 213 49.09 -7.56 -6.95
CA ASN A 213 48.61 -8.91 -6.57
C ASN A 213 47.08 -8.99 -6.32
N SER A 214 46.25 -8.32 -7.14
CA SER A 214 44.78 -8.31 -6.99
C SER A 214 44.01 -8.23 -8.31
N SER A 215 44.44 -8.97 -9.34
CA SER A 215 43.87 -8.91 -10.70
C SER A 215 42.41 -9.38 -10.83
N GLY A 216 41.87 -10.15 -9.88
CA GLY A 216 40.47 -10.60 -9.89
C GLY A 216 39.47 -9.63 -9.22
N GLY A 217 39.88 -8.95 -8.13
CA GLY A 217 38.96 -8.11 -7.33
C GLY A 217 38.47 -6.88 -8.09
N ASN A 218 39.38 -6.23 -8.81
CA ASN A 218 39.13 -4.99 -9.56
C ASN A 218 37.99 -5.14 -10.60
N THR A 219 37.81 -6.32 -11.18
CA THR A 219 36.77 -6.59 -12.19
C THR A 219 35.38 -6.74 -11.57
N VAL A 220 35.25 -7.51 -10.48
CA VAL A 220 33.97 -7.70 -9.77
C VAL A 220 33.51 -6.39 -9.14
N GLU A 221 34.43 -5.61 -8.59
CA GLU A 221 34.15 -4.31 -8.00
C GLU A 221 33.60 -3.33 -9.05
N LYS A 222 34.30 -3.18 -10.19
CA LYS A 222 33.81 -2.36 -11.32
C LYS A 222 32.45 -2.82 -11.86
N ALA A 223 32.21 -4.13 -11.92
CA ALA A 223 30.93 -4.66 -12.38
C ALA A 223 29.78 -4.37 -11.40
N ARG A 224 30.05 -4.37 -10.08
CA ARG A 224 29.11 -3.89 -9.06
C ARG A 224 28.90 -2.37 -9.10
N GLN A 225 29.95 -1.57 -9.27
CA GLN A 225 29.84 -0.10 -9.46
C GLN A 225 28.97 0.24 -10.68
N ALA A 226 29.15 -0.48 -11.80
CA ALA A 226 28.34 -0.31 -13.00
C ALA A 226 26.87 -0.71 -12.81
N PHE A 227 26.56 -1.59 -11.86
CA PHE A 227 25.19 -1.89 -11.45
C PHE A 227 24.61 -0.83 -10.51
N ASP A 228 25.36 -0.38 -9.51
CA ASP A 228 24.89 0.63 -8.55
C ASP A 228 24.57 1.98 -9.23
N ALA A 229 25.26 2.29 -10.33
CA ALA A 229 25.06 3.48 -11.17
C ALA A 229 23.89 3.37 -12.18
N ARG A 230 23.24 2.20 -12.30
CA ARG A 230 22.07 2.01 -13.18
C ARG A 230 20.79 2.43 -12.48
N LYS A 231 19.87 3.02 -13.24
CA LYS A 231 18.51 3.34 -12.83
C LYS A 231 17.44 2.42 -13.41
N ASP A 232 17.81 1.54 -14.35
CA ASP A 232 16.95 0.48 -14.90
C ASP A 232 17.05 -0.84 -14.12
N ILE A 233 17.91 -0.89 -13.10
CA ILE A 233 18.03 -1.95 -12.10
C ILE A 233 18.07 -1.32 -10.69
N LEU A 234 17.44 -1.98 -9.73
CA LEU A 234 17.37 -1.57 -8.32
C LEU A 234 17.59 -2.79 -7.41
N PHE A 235 18.53 -2.70 -6.48
CA PHE A 235 18.73 -3.73 -5.45
C PHE A 235 18.10 -3.27 -4.14
N LEU A 236 17.36 -4.18 -3.47
CA LEU A 236 16.63 -3.92 -2.24
C LEU A 236 16.99 -4.97 -1.17
N GLU A 237 16.80 -4.62 0.10
CA GLU A 237 16.93 -5.57 1.21
C GLU A 237 15.90 -6.71 1.09
N TYR A 238 16.26 -7.93 1.50
CA TYR A 238 15.38 -9.09 1.40
C TYR A 238 14.53 -9.30 2.66
N MET A 239 13.22 -9.09 2.52
CA MET A 239 12.23 -9.31 3.57
C MET A 239 11.82 -10.80 3.62
N ARG A 240 12.51 -11.59 4.45
CA ARG A 240 12.46 -13.06 4.37
C ARG A 240 11.11 -13.70 4.68
N ARG A 241 10.23 -13.00 5.40
CA ARG A 241 8.91 -13.50 5.81
C ARG A 241 7.79 -13.19 4.82
N GLY A 242 8.10 -12.59 3.66
CA GLY A 242 7.10 -12.33 2.62
C GLY A 242 6.29 -11.06 2.88
N ASN A 243 4.98 -11.10 2.63
CA ASN A 243 4.07 -9.95 2.76
C ASN A 243 2.87 -10.25 3.67
N LEU A 244 2.19 -9.20 4.16
CA LEU A 244 1.04 -9.35 5.05
C LEU A 244 -0.15 -10.06 4.38
N ASN A 245 -0.31 -9.98 3.06
CA ASN A 245 -1.37 -10.70 2.34
C ASN A 245 -1.26 -12.23 2.55
N THR A 246 -0.03 -12.77 2.56
CA THR A 246 0.21 -14.20 2.86
C THR A 246 -0.29 -14.59 4.26
N TYR A 247 -0.09 -13.72 5.27
CA TYR A 247 -0.57 -13.96 6.63
C TYR A 247 -2.08 -13.76 6.76
N LEU A 248 -2.63 -12.78 6.05
CA LEU A 248 -4.06 -12.51 5.97
C LEU A 248 -4.83 -13.71 5.38
N GLU A 249 -4.31 -14.32 4.31
CA GLU A 249 -4.84 -15.58 3.76
C GLU A 249 -4.70 -16.76 4.75
N LYS A 250 -3.53 -16.92 5.39
CA LYS A 250 -3.29 -17.97 6.40
C LYS A 250 -4.29 -17.88 7.55
N MET A 251 -4.52 -16.67 8.06
CA MET A 251 -5.42 -16.41 9.19
C MET A 251 -6.89 -16.54 8.78
N GLY A 252 -7.27 -16.05 7.60
CA GLY A 252 -8.59 -16.25 7.01
C GLY A 252 -8.93 -17.74 6.80
N ALA A 253 -8.00 -18.52 6.22
CA ALA A 253 -8.15 -19.96 6.02
C ALA A 253 -8.25 -20.74 7.33
N ALA A 254 -7.49 -20.35 8.36
CA ALA A 254 -7.56 -20.92 9.70
C ALA A 254 -8.76 -20.41 10.53
N SER A 255 -9.48 -19.39 10.05
CA SER A 255 -10.48 -18.63 10.81
C SER A 255 -9.97 -18.12 12.18
N LYS A 256 -8.67 -17.82 12.27
CA LYS A 256 -8.01 -17.23 13.45
C LYS A 256 -7.92 -15.71 13.29
N ARG A 257 -8.10 -14.96 14.37
CA ARG A 257 -7.85 -13.50 14.42
C ARG A 257 -6.42 -13.22 14.85
N PHE A 258 -5.91 -12.06 14.47
CA PHE A 258 -4.67 -11.52 15.05
C PHE A 258 -4.97 -11.01 16.47
N PRO A 259 -4.08 -11.21 17.46
CA PRO A 259 -4.21 -10.57 18.77
C PRO A 259 -4.13 -9.04 18.66
N ASP A 260 -4.85 -8.32 19.53
CA ASP A 260 -4.88 -6.85 19.51
C ASP A 260 -3.49 -6.22 19.62
N GLN A 261 -2.60 -6.77 20.47
CA GLN A 261 -1.23 -6.26 20.57
C GLN A 261 -0.43 -6.41 19.27
N VAL A 262 -0.69 -7.48 18.51
CA VAL A 262 -0.07 -7.69 17.19
C VAL A 262 -0.62 -6.68 16.19
N LEU A 263 -1.93 -6.43 16.20
CA LEU A 263 -2.57 -5.43 15.34
C LEU A 263 -2.05 -4.01 15.64
N TRP A 264 -1.96 -3.61 16.90
CA TRP A 264 -1.41 -2.31 17.31
C TRP A 264 0.03 -2.11 16.83
N GLN A 265 0.90 -3.11 16.97
CA GLN A 265 2.30 -3.01 16.52
C GLN A 265 2.45 -3.00 15.00
N ILE A 266 1.62 -3.75 14.25
CA ILE A 266 1.54 -3.61 12.79
C ILE A 266 1.12 -2.18 12.42
N PHE A 267 0.09 -1.63 13.09
CA PHE A 267 -0.41 -0.29 12.77
C PHE A 267 0.60 0.81 13.09
N HIS A 268 1.35 0.66 14.18
CA HIS A 268 2.43 1.56 14.56
C HIS A 268 3.57 1.56 13.52
N CYS A 269 3.96 0.39 13.02
CA CYS A 269 4.92 0.26 11.92
C CYS A 269 4.42 0.93 10.62
N LEU A 270 3.14 0.72 10.26
CA LEU A 270 2.52 1.37 9.10
C LEU A 270 2.44 2.90 9.26
N PHE A 271 2.16 3.40 10.47
CA PHE A 271 2.21 4.82 10.78
C PHE A 271 3.62 5.40 10.62
N LYS A 272 4.66 4.72 11.13
CA LYS A 272 6.07 5.13 10.95
C LYS A 272 6.49 5.16 9.47
N ALA A 273 6.02 4.21 8.66
CA ALA A 273 6.22 4.24 7.22
C ALA A 273 5.49 5.44 6.55
N CYS A 274 4.24 5.74 6.97
CA CYS A 274 3.53 6.94 6.50
C CYS A 274 4.24 8.23 6.94
N LEU A 275 4.88 8.23 8.10
CA LEU A 275 5.67 9.33 8.66
C LEU A 275 6.97 9.55 7.88
N ALA A 276 7.66 8.48 7.45
CA ALA A 276 8.78 8.56 6.50
C ALA A 276 8.38 9.29 5.21
N MET A 277 7.22 8.92 4.64
CA MET A 277 6.69 9.54 3.43
C MET A 277 6.18 10.98 3.64
N ALA A 278 5.73 11.33 4.85
CA ALA A 278 5.41 12.71 5.23
C ALA A 278 6.65 13.63 5.30
N TYR A 279 7.85 13.06 5.47
CA TYR A 279 9.12 13.78 5.55
C TYR A 279 10.19 13.20 4.62
N PRO A 280 10.05 13.36 3.28
CA PRO A 280 11.05 12.89 2.33
C PRO A 280 12.44 13.43 2.66
N ARG A 281 13.45 12.53 2.69
CA ARG A 281 14.83 12.76 3.13
C ARG A 281 15.03 13.11 4.62
N GLY A 282 13.97 13.23 5.42
CA GLY A 282 14.05 13.59 6.84
C GLY A 282 14.87 12.60 7.69
N PHE A 283 14.85 11.32 7.31
CA PHE A 283 15.50 10.22 8.04
C PHE A 283 16.90 9.86 7.48
N GLN A 284 17.47 10.69 6.60
CA GLN A 284 18.83 10.50 6.10
C GLN A 284 19.86 11.07 7.07
N PRO A 285 20.85 10.29 7.53
CA PRO A 285 21.92 10.81 8.37
C PRO A 285 22.70 11.92 7.64
N PRO A 286 22.92 13.10 8.27
CA PRO A 286 23.62 14.21 7.64
C PRO A 286 25.03 13.83 7.16
N GLY A 287 25.36 14.24 5.93
CA GLY A 287 26.68 14.03 5.34
C GLY A 287 26.93 12.65 4.70
N LEU A 288 25.97 11.73 4.74
CA LEU A 288 26.03 10.47 3.99
C LEU A 288 25.27 10.58 2.65
N ASN A 289 25.70 9.82 1.63
CA ASN A 289 25.05 9.78 0.33
C ASN A 289 24.36 8.42 0.10
N ALA A 290 23.03 8.43 -0.04
CA ALA A 290 22.20 7.26 -0.32
C ALA A 290 22.53 6.58 -1.68
N GLU A 291 23.10 7.31 -2.64
CA GLU A 291 23.46 6.77 -3.95
C GLU A 291 24.61 5.77 -3.86
N THR A 292 25.57 6.03 -2.96
CA THR A 292 26.85 5.31 -2.84
C THR A 292 27.03 4.54 -1.54
N THR A 293 26.14 4.71 -0.56
CA THR A 293 26.28 4.15 0.80
C THR A 293 25.01 3.45 1.28
N ASN A 294 25.17 2.25 1.86
CA ASN A 294 24.12 1.60 2.65
C ASN A 294 23.90 2.38 3.96
N LEU A 295 22.92 3.29 3.98
CA LEU A 295 22.65 4.15 5.13
C LEU A 295 22.18 3.32 6.34
N PRO A 296 22.60 3.66 7.57
CA PRO A 296 22.00 3.10 8.78
C PRO A 296 20.53 3.54 8.84
N GLN A 297 19.67 2.61 9.24
CA GLN A 297 18.24 2.85 9.38
C GLN A 297 17.94 3.47 10.76
N VAL A 298 17.02 4.42 10.81
CA VAL A 298 16.56 5.07 12.05
C VAL A 298 15.04 4.94 12.18
N SER A 299 14.57 4.70 13.41
CA SER A 299 13.14 4.68 13.74
C SER A 299 12.55 6.07 13.56
N GLU A 300 11.41 6.15 12.88
CA GLU A 300 10.78 7.39 12.48
C GLU A 300 10.06 8.05 13.66
N SER A 301 10.35 9.33 13.88
CA SER A 301 9.67 10.19 14.85
C SER A 301 9.40 11.55 14.22
N HIS A 302 8.27 12.15 14.59
CA HIS A 302 7.89 13.49 14.14
C HIS A 302 8.57 14.59 14.97
N VAL A 303 9.20 14.23 16.09
CA VAL A 303 9.89 15.15 16.99
C VAL A 303 11.09 15.78 16.28
N GLY A 304 11.15 17.12 16.29
CA GLY A 304 12.20 17.88 15.61
C GLY A 304 11.84 18.32 14.18
N PHE A 305 10.75 17.80 13.60
CA PHE A 305 10.21 18.29 12.33
C PHE A 305 9.12 19.35 12.54
N ALA A 306 9.00 20.29 11.60
CA ALA A 306 7.82 21.12 11.50
C ALA A 306 6.59 20.26 11.15
N LYS A 307 5.39 20.64 11.59
CA LYS A 307 4.15 20.02 11.08
C LYS A 307 4.11 20.23 9.56
N PRO A 308 3.87 19.19 8.73
CA PRO A 308 3.74 19.38 7.29
C PRO A 308 2.50 20.23 7.03
N ASP A 309 2.70 21.39 6.45
CA ASP A 309 1.59 22.21 5.95
C ASP A 309 1.17 21.72 4.55
N PHE A 310 0.19 22.38 3.96
CA PHE A 310 -0.34 21.96 2.65
C PHE A 310 0.64 22.16 1.48
N LEU A 311 1.63 23.04 1.65
CA LEU A 311 2.65 23.39 0.65
C LEU A 311 3.91 22.51 0.77
N SER A 312 4.11 21.89 1.94
CA SER A 312 5.22 20.99 2.25
C SER A 312 5.23 19.80 1.28
N PRO A 313 6.38 19.49 0.64
CA PRO A 313 6.49 18.37 -0.27
C PRO A 313 6.40 17.05 0.51
N VAL A 314 5.36 16.27 0.24
CA VAL A 314 5.17 14.93 0.85
C VAL A 314 5.17 13.85 -0.23
N MET A 315 5.64 12.66 0.08
CA MET A 315 5.51 11.51 -0.79
C MET A 315 4.16 10.82 -0.54
N ILE A 316 3.46 10.46 -1.61
CA ILE A 316 2.29 9.60 -1.56
C ILE A 316 2.57 8.34 -2.36
N HIS A 317 2.27 7.20 -1.76
CA HIS A 317 2.57 5.89 -2.31
C HIS A 317 1.59 5.48 -3.41
N PHE A 318 0.30 5.82 -3.23
CA PHE A 318 -0.86 5.41 -4.03
C PHE A 318 -1.16 3.89 -4.09
N ASP A 319 -0.32 3.01 -3.56
CA ASP A 319 -0.49 1.54 -3.65
C ASP A 319 -0.13 0.82 -2.33
N ILE A 320 -0.56 1.35 -1.18
CA ILE A 320 -0.38 0.64 0.09
C ILE A 320 -1.51 -0.38 0.26
N ASP A 321 -1.17 -1.65 0.09
CA ASP A 321 -2.03 -2.80 0.41
C ASP A 321 -1.21 -3.92 1.08
N ALA A 322 -1.89 -4.94 1.57
CA ALA A 322 -1.24 -6.05 2.30
C ALA A 322 -0.19 -6.81 1.48
N SER A 323 -0.20 -6.73 0.14
CA SER A 323 0.81 -7.35 -0.73
C SER A 323 2.11 -6.57 -0.78
N ASN A 324 2.02 -5.24 -0.70
CA ASN A 324 3.14 -4.30 -0.75
C ASN A 324 3.69 -3.97 0.66
N VAL A 325 3.04 -4.46 1.72
CA VAL A 325 3.56 -4.43 3.10
C VAL A 325 4.31 -5.73 3.40
N LEU A 326 5.63 -5.63 3.54
CA LEU A 326 6.54 -6.77 3.73
C LEU A 326 6.87 -7.02 5.20
N VAL A 327 7.17 -8.28 5.50
CA VAL A 327 7.45 -8.79 6.85
C VAL A 327 8.93 -9.15 6.95
N GLY A 328 9.63 -8.49 7.88
CA GLY A 328 11.06 -8.60 8.10
C GLY A 328 11.42 -9.60 9.19
N ASP A 329 12.48 -9.29 9.93
CA ASP A 329 12.88 -10.03 11.12
C ASP A 329 12.44 -9.33 12.40
N PHE A 330 12.46 -10.10 13.50
CA PHE A 330 12.33 -9.54 14.84
C PHE A 330 13.64 -8.82 15.21
N ASP A 331 13.54 -7.73 15.97
CA ASP A 331 14.70 -7.05 16.58
C ASP A 331 14.56 -6.95 18.10
N GLU A 332 15.66 -6.62 18.78
CA GLU A 332 15.72 -6.54 20.24
C GLU A 332 15.07 -5.26 20.81
N ASP A 333 14.70 -4.31 19.94
CA ASP A 333 14.27 -2.96 20.32
C ASP A 333 12.74 -2.80 20.25
N GLU A 334 12.20 -2.52 19.06
CA GLU A 334 10.81 -2.13 18.83
C GLU A 334 9.97 -3.29 18.26
N HIS A 335 10.63 -4.34 17.78
CA HIS A 335 10.04 -5.42 16.99
C HIS A 335 10.31 -6.80 17.60
N ASN A 336 10.29 -6.86 18.93
CA ASN A 336 10.43 -8.09 19.71
C ASN A 336 9.14 -8.95 19.71
N LEU A 337 7.97 -8.31 19.70
CA LEU A 337 6.65 -8.95 19.68
C LEU A 337 6.15 -9.24 18.26
N VAL A 338 6.36 -8.31 17.32
CA VAL A 338 5.94 -8.42 15.92
C VAL A 338 7.18 -8.14 15.07
N PRO A 339 7.49 -8.95 14.04
CA PRO A 339 8.64 -8.71 13.18
C PRO A 339 8.51 -7.35 12.47
N LEU A 340 9.64 -6.71 12.17
CA LEU A 340 9.71 -5.41 11.50
C LEU A 340 8.87 -5.40 10.21
N ILE A 341 7.79 -4.62 10.22
CA ILE A 341 6.91 -4.45 9.06
C ILE A 341 7.39 -3.24 8.25
N LYS A 342 7.49 -3.38 6.93
CA LYS A 342 7.90 -2.29 6.03
C LYS A 342 6.99 -2.12 4.83
N ILE A 343 6.81 -0.89 4.37
CA ILE A 343 6.17 -0.60 3.08
C ILE A 343 7.21 -0.72 1.95
N SER A 344 6.77 -1.23 0.79
CA SER A 344 7.60 -1.53 -0.39
C SER A 344 6.89 -1.20 -1.70
N ASP A 345 7.64 -1.26 -2.81
CA ASP A 345 7.20 -0.92 -4.17
C ASP A 345 6.82 0.56 -4.36
N LEU A 346 7.85 1.43 -4.31
CA LEU A 346 7.69 2.86 -4.51
C LEU A 346 7.54 3.28 -5.99
N GLY A 347 7.28 2.34 -6.91
CA GLY A 347 7.31 2.59 -8.36
C GLY A 347 6.27 3.60 -8.84
N ILE A 348 5.08 3.60 -8.23
CA ILE A 348 4.03 4.58 -8.55
C ILE A 348 3.93 5.74 -7.56
N SER A 349 4.82 5.80 -6.56
CA SER A 349 4.82 6.90 -5.59
C SER A 349 5.17 8.24 -6.24
N ARG A 350 4.62 9.33 -5.72
CA ARG A 350 4.87 10.70 -6.22
C ARG A 350 5.11 11.66 -5.08
N VAL A 351 6.03 12.59 -5.27
CA VAL A 351 6.14 13.78 -4.42
C VAL A 351 5.05 14.76 -4.83
N ILE A 352 4.23 15.18 -3.87
CA ILE A 352 3.15 16.15 -4.04
C ILE A 352 3.64 17.47 -3.48
N ASP A 353 4.12 18.32 -4.37
CA ASP A 353 4.56 19.69 -4.10
C ASP A 353 3.61 20.73 -4.74
N VAL A 354 3.94 22.00 -4.62
CA VAL A 354 3.18 23.11 -5.24
C VAL A 354 3.08 22.95 -6.77
N ASN A 355 4.11 22.40 -7.43
CA ASN A 355 4.10 22.19 -8.89
C ASN A 355 3.11 21.08 -9.27
N PHE A 356 3.09 19.98 -8.53
CA PHE A 356 2.11 18.90 -8.70
C PHE A 356 0.67 19.43 -8.55
N ARG A 357 0.41 20.19 -7.48
CA ARG A 357 -0.93 20.72 -7.16
C ARG A 357 -1.44 21.71 -8.20
N ASN A 358 -0.57 22.57 -8.71
CA ASN A 358 -0.93 23.55 -9.75
C ASN A 358 -1.17 22.92 -11.13
N HIS A 359 -0.65 21.72 -11.39
CA HIS A 359 -0.71 21.08 -12.70
C HIS A 359 -1.90 20.11 -12.81
N GLU A 360 -2.97 20.56 -13.47
CA GLU A 360 -4.24 19.82 -13.57
C GLU A 360 -4.05 18.39 -14.11
N GLN A 361 -3.15 18.19 -15.07
CA GLN A 361 -2.91 16.86 -15.64
C GLN A 361 -2.30 15.89 -14.62
N TYR A 362 -1.48 16.35 -13.66
CA TYR A 362 -0.88 15.47 -12.65
C TYR A 362 -1.91 15.05 -11.60
N THR A 363 -2.69 16.00 -11.09
CA THR A 363 -3.77 15.73 -10.12
C THR A 363 -4.86 14.81 -10.70
N TRP A 364 -5.25 15.01 -11.96
CA TRP A 364 -6.18 14.12 -12.66
C TRP A 364 -5.60 12.74 -12.98
N ARG A 365 -4.30 12.65 -13.29
CA ARG A 365 -3.63 11.37 -13.55
C ARG A 365 -3.56 10.49 -12.31
N ALA A 366 -3.24 11.07 -11.16
CA ALA A 366 -3.19 10.39 -9.86
C ALA A 366 -4.49 9.69 -9.45
N ARG A 367 -5.65 10.09 -10.01
CA ARG A 367 -6.92 9.40 -9.75
C ARG A 367 -6.89 7.91 -10.10
N LEU A 368 -6.10 7.49 -11.09
CA LEU A 368 -6.00 6.07 -11.50
C LEU A 368 -4.69 5.40 -11.03
N CYS A 369 -3.92 6.03 -10.15
CA CYS A 369 -2.73 5.41 -9.57
C CYS A 369 -3.12 4.43 -8.47
N GLY A 370 -2.60 3.20 -8.55
CA GLY A 370 -2.82 2.14 -7.55
C GLY A 370 -3.89 1.12 -7.95
N LYS A 371 -4.01 0.08 -7.12
CA LYS A 371 -5.03 -0.98 -7.20
C LYS A 371 -6.44 -0.40 -7.00
N GLN A 372 -7.40 -0.87 -7.78
CA GLN A 372 -8.75 -0.29 -7.85
C GLN A 372 -9.55 -0.46 -6.56
N GLU A 373 -9.19 -1.46 -5.76
CA GLU A 373 -9.77 -1.84 -4.48
C GLU A 373 -9.26 -0.97 -3.32
N TYR A 374 -8.13 -0.27 -3.53
CA TYR A 374 -7.41 0.53 -2.52
C TYR A 374 -7.37 2.03 -2.87
N TYR A 375 -8.16 2.47 -3.86
CA TYR A 375 -8.31 3.88 -4.16
C TYR A 375 -8.83 4.64 -2.93
N THR A 376 -8.27 5.83 -2.69
CA THR A 376 -8.68 6.69 -1.57
C THR A 376 -9.82 7.64 -1.98
N PRO A 377 -10.58 8.21 -1.04
CA PRO A 377 -11.64 9.17 -1.33
C PRO A 377 -11.15 10.32 -2.23
N GLU A 378 -9.93 10.79 -2.00
CA GLU A 378 -9.28 11.81 -2.80
C GLU A 378 -9.15 11.46 -4.30
N GLN A 379 -9.22 10.18 -4.68
CA GLN A 379 -9.18 9.70 -6.06
C GLN A 379 -10.57 9.46 -6.66
N PHE A 380 -11.49 8.85 -5.90
CA PHE A 380 -12.71 8.24 -6.44
C PHE A 380 -14.03 8.99 -6.20
N THR A 381 -14.07 10.01 -5.34
CA THR A 381 -15.33 10.64 -4.90
C THR A 381 -16.13 11.32 -6.01
N GLU A 382 -17.41 11.54 -5.73
CA GLU A 382 -18.34 12.24 -6.61
C GLU A 382 -18.01 13.74 -6.76
N GLU A 383 -17.28 14.33 -5.81
CA GLU A 383 -16.79 15.72 -5.89
C GLU A 383 -16.08 16.00 -7.23
N TRP A 384 -15.25 15.06 -7.70
CA TRP A 384 -14.58 15.14 -9.00
C TRP A 384 -15.51 15.32 -10.20
N ASP A 385 -16.77 14.91 -10.12
CA ASP A 385 -17.74 15.11 -11.20
C ASP A 385 -18.08 16.60 -11.41
N PHE A 386 -17.81 17.47 -10.42
CA PHE A 386 -18.09 18.91 -10.41
C PHE A 386 -16.85 19.79 -10.66
N VAL A 387 -15.65 19.20 -10.64
CA VAL A 387 -14.37 19.91 -10.79
C VAL A 387 -13.97 19.98 -12.28
N PRO A 388 -13.81 21.17 -12.88
CA PRO A 388 -13.32 21.33 -14.25
C PRO A 388 -11.78 21.40 -14.36
N GLY A 389 -11.05 21.61 -13.27
CA GLY A 389 -9.61 21.92 -13.29
C GLY A 389 -8.80 21.13 -12.27
N ALA A 390 -7.67 21.65 -11.81
CA ALA A 390 -7.04 21.13 -10.59
C ALA A 390 -7.93 21.47 -9.38
N PRO A 391 -8.28 20.49 -8.51
CA PRO A 391 -9.14 20.74 -7.34
C PRO A 391 -8.58 21.77 -6.37
N TYR A 392 -7.25 21.92 -6.32
CA TYR A 392 -6.55 22.90 -5.49
C TYR A 392 -7.07 24.34 -5.67
N TRP A 393 -7.47 24.75 -6.88
CA TRP A 393 -7.98 26.10 -7.15
C TRP A 393 -9.40 26.37 -6.62
N ARG A 394 -10.02 25.40 -5.95
CA ARG A 394 -11.42 25.44 -5.52
C ARG A 394 -11.64 25.13 -4.05
N ASP A 395 -10.59 24.81 -3.31
CA ASP A 395 -10.67 24.37 -1.90
C ASP A 395 -11.66 23.19 -1.72
N GLU A 396 -11.73 22.27 -2.70
CA GLU A 396 -12.56 21.06 -2.61
C GLU A 396 -12.06 20.19 -1.44
N PRO A 397 -12.93 19.75 -0.51
CA PRO A 397 -12.50 19.13 0.74
C PRO A 397 -11.84 17.76 0.53
N THR A 398 -12.29 16.97 -0.45
CA THR A 398 -11.81 15.60 -0.65
C THR A 398 -11.11 15.43 -2.00
N ALA A 399 -11.75 15.81 -3.11
CA ALA A 399 -11.27 15.55 -4.46
C ALA A 399 -9.85 16.10 -4.69
N GLY A 400 -8.88 15.20 -4.95
CA GLY A 400 -7.49 15.56 -5.20
C GLY A 400 -6.78 16.24 -4.03
N ASN A 401 -7.36 16.21 -2.83
CA ASN A 401 -6.77 16.73 -1.60
C ASN A 401 -5.67 15.77 -1.06
N TYR A 402 -4.73 15.43 -1.94
CA TYR A 402 -3.67 14.46 -1.72
C TYR A 402 -2.62 14.98 -0.74
N HIS A 403 -2.34 14.26 0.34
CA HIS A 403 -1.25 14.57 1.29
C HIS A 403 -0.81 13.30 2.06
N TRP A 404 -0.02 13.42 3.13
CA TRP A 404 0.43 12.27 3.94
C TRP A 404 -0.76 11.42 4.47
N TRP A 405 -1.91 12.05 4.73
CA TRP A 405 -3.14 11.39 5.17
C TRP A 405 -3.74 10.45 4.12
N THR A 406 -3.36 10.57 2.85
CA THR A 406 -3.73 9.65 1.77
C THR A 406 -3.02 8.30 1.96
N ASN A 407 -1.74 8.30 2.38
CA ASN A 407 -1.04 7.08 2.79
C ASN A 407 -1.69 6.48 4.06
N MET A 408 -2.04 7.34 5.03
CA MET A 408 -2.65 6.90 6.29
C MET A 408 -4.01 6.21 6.08
N TYR A 409 -4.82 6.67 5.12
CA TYR A 409 -6.05 6.00 4.72
C TYR A 409 -5.78 4.58 4.19
N GLN A 410 -4.80 4.42 3.29
CA GLN A 410 -4.47 3.11 2.73
C GLN A 410 -3.85 2.17 3.79
N ALA A 411 -3.00 2.69 4.69
CA ALA A 411 -2.50 1.96 5.84
C ALA A 411 -3.61 1.49 6.80
N ALA A 412 -4.60 2.35 7.08
CA ALA A 412 -5.77 1.97 7.84
C ALA A 412 -6.64 0.95 7.09
N HIS A 413 -6.66 0.99 5.76
CA HIS A 413 -7.32 -0.03 4.94
C HIS A 413 -6.63 -1.41 5.07
N VAL A 414 -5.30 -1.47 5.21
CA VAL A 414 -4.59 -2.72 5.55
C VAL A 414 -5.01 -3.23 6.93
N MET A 415 -5.10 -2.35 7.93
CA MET A 415 -5.59 -2.72 9.27
C MET A 415 -7.04 -3.22 9.26
N TRP A 416 -7.92 -2.56 8.50
CA TRP A 416 -9.30 -2.99 8.31
C TRP A 416 -9.37 -4.41 7.75
N SER A 417 -8.54 -4.75 6.77
CA SER A 417 -8.47 -6.12 6.22
C SER A 417 -7.92 -7.12 7.25
N LEU A 418 -6.90 -6.75 8.04
CA LEU A 418 -6.35 -7.62 9.10
C LEU A 418 -7.36 -7.91 10.22
N ILE A 419 -8.17 -6.93 10.62
CA ILE A 419 -9.21 -7.10 11.65
C ILE A 419 -10.39 -7.92 11.10
N THR A 420 -10.87 -7.60 9.90
CA THR A 420 -12.08 -8.22 9.33
C THR A 420 -11.82 -9.57 8.67
N LEU A 421 -10.57 -9.87 8.30
CA LEU A 421 -10.17 -10.96 7.41
C LEU A 421 -10.97 -10.95 6.08
N CYS A 422 -11.32 -9.75 5.60
CA CYS A 422 -12.09 -9.53 4.38
C CYS A 422 -11.27 -8.75 3.34
N HIS A 423 -11.56 -9.00 2.06
CA HIS A 423 -11.09 -8.13 0.99
C HIS A 423 -11.80 -6.76 1.11
N PRO A 424 -11.17 -5.67 0.64
CA PRO A 424 -11.83 -4.38 0.51
C PRO A 424 -13.20 -4.49 -0.16
N THR A 425 -14.18 -3.74 0.35
CA THR A 425 -15.49 -3.60 -0.30
C THR A 425 -15.34 -2.88 -1.64
N TYR A 426 -15.89 -3.48 -2.69
CA TYR A 426 -15.89 -2.92 -4.04
C TYR A 426 -17.34 -2.74 -4.55
N PRO A 427 -17.80 -1.50 -4.83
CA PRO A 427 -17.18 -0.23 -4.44
C PRO A 427 -17.16 -0.05 -2.91
N PRO A 428 -16.32 0.85 -2.37
CA PRO A 428 -16.26 1.11 -0.95
C PRO A 428 -17.46 1.96 -0.49
N GLU A 429 -18.02 1.59 0.67
CA GLU A 429 -19.23 2.20 1.23
C GLU A 429 -18.87 3.07 2.44
N ALA A 430 -19.16 4.37 2.35
CA ALA A 430 -19.02 5.27 3.50
C ALA A 430 -20.19 5.06 4.48
N ARG A 431 -19.89 5.00 5.78
CA ARG A 431 -20.89 4.95 6.85
C ARG A 431 -20.75 6.16 7.76
N GLU A 432 -21.89 6.70 8.19
CA GLU A 432 -21.96 7.78 9.17
C GLU A 432 -21.63 7.21 10.57
N HIS A 433 -20.68 7.81 11.28
CA HIS A 433 -20.35 7.52 12.67
C HIS A 433 -20.17 8.83 13.45
N ILE A 434 -19.96 8.70 14.76
CA ILE A 434 -19.59 9.84 15.62
C ILE A 434 -18.06 9.96 15.61
N GLY A 435 -17.55 11.14 15.29
CA GLY A 435 -16.12 11.46 15.36
C GLY A 435 -15.68 11.70 16.80
N HIS A 436 -14.65 10.98 17.25
CA HIS A 436 -14.14 11.04 18.63
C HIS A 436 -12.71 11.63 18.77
N TYR A 437 -11.98 11.80 17.66
CA TYR A 437 -10.54 12.10 17.69
C TYR A 437 -10.17 13.57 17.69
N GLU A 438 -10.89 14.42 16.95
CA GLU A 438 -10.82 15.86 17.18
C GLU A 438 -11.61 16.20 18.46
N LYS A 439 -10.93 16.09 19.60
CA LYS A 439 -11.33 16.75 20.85
C LYS A 439 -11.23 18.27 20.66
N THR A 440 -12.18 18.84 19.91
CA THR A 440 -12.43 20.28 19.92
C THR A 440 -12.60 20.73 21.37
N PRO A 441 -12.19 21.95 21.76
CA PRO A 441 -12.37 22.44 23.12
C PRO A 441 -13.82 22.36 23.63
N GLU A 442 -14.77 22.30 22.70
CA GLU A 442 -16.21 22.31 22.90
C GLU A 442 -16.83 20.90 23.08
N LYS A 443 -16.07 19.81 22.88
CA LYS A 443 -16.56 18.42 22.87
C LYS A 443 -17.80 18.21 21.98
N THR A 444 -17.93 18.98 20.91
CA THR A 444 -19.05 18.89 19.98
C THR A 444 -18.98 17.59 19.20
N LEU A 445 -19.89 16.64 19.47
CA LEU A 445 -20.03 15.41 18.70
C LEU A 445 -20.29 15.78 17.24
N ARG A 446 -19.38 15.39 16.34
CA ARG A 446 -19.53 15.57 14.89
C ARG A 446 -19.93 14.23 14.27
N TYR A 447 -20.88 14.28 13.34
CA TYR A 447 -21.17 13.14 12.48
C TYR A 447 -20.20 13.17 11.31
N GLU A 448 -19.43 12.11 11.17
CA GLU A 448 -18.38 11.95 10.17
C GLU A 448 -18.70 10.75 9.29
N TRP A 449 -18.21 10.77 8.04
CA TRP A 449 -18.36 9.66 7.11
C TRP A 449 -17.03 8.93 7.01
N SER A 450 -17.01 7.64 7.32
CA SER A 450 -15.81 6.80 7.21
C SER A 450 -16.11 5.51 6.45
N TYR A 451 -15.13 5.08 5.65
CA TYR A 451 -15.19 3.79 4.95
C TYR A 451 -14.78 2.62 5.86
N GLY A 452 -14.28 2.88 7.07
CA GLY A 452 -13.95 1.86 8.06
C GLY A 452 -15.14 1.37 8.89
N GLY A 453 -16.31 2.03 8.83
CA GLY A 453 -17.42 1.87 9.80
C GLY A 453 -18.10 0.49 9.88
N TYR A 454 -17.65 -0.50 9.11
CA TYR A 454 -17.99 -1.92 9.33
C TYR A 454 -17.35 -2.49 10.61
N LEU A 455 -16.27 -1.88 11.11
CA LEU A 455 -15.61 -2.29 12.36
C LEU A 455 -16.47 -2.06 13.62
N PHE A 456 -17.58 -1.31 13.53
CA PHE A 456 -18.53 -1.11 14.63
C PHE A 456 -19.70 -2.12 14.62
N GLU A 457 -19.68 -3.14 13.76
CA GLU A 457 -20.60 -4.27 13.88
C GLU A 457 -20.18 -5.17 15.05
N ASN A 458 -21.17 -5.74 15.77
CA ASN A 458 -20.94 -6.56 16.96
C ASN A 458 -20.03 -7.79 16.75
N GLU A 459 -19.77 -8.19 15.50
CA GLU A 459 -18.82 -9.27 15.20
C GLU A 459 -17.35 -8.89 15.47
N PHE A 460 -17.05 -7.63 15.82
CA PHE A 460 -15.72 -7.14 16.15
C PHE A 460 -15.62 -6.59 17.60
N ASP A 461 -16.60 -6.85 18.47
CA ASP A 461 -16.59 -6.37 19.86
C ASP A 461 -15.50 -7.00 20.75
N ASP A 462 -14.91 -8.10 20.28
CA ASP A 462 -13.73 -8.78 20.85
C ASP A 462 -12.39 -8.12 20.47
N VAL A 463 -12.40 -7.11 19.60
CA VAL A 463 -11.21 -6.34 19.18
C VAL A 463 -11.23 -4.99 19.89
N ASP A 464 -10.08 -4.57 20.43
CA ASP A 464 -9.86 -3.31 21.13
C ASP A 464 -10.62 -2.14 20.46
N LEU A 465 -11.49 -1.50 21.25
CA LEU A 465 -12.32 -0.39 20.80
C LEU A 465 -11.47 0.81 20.39
N GLU A 466 -10.39 1.12 21.12
CA GLU A 466 -9.52 2.26 20.80
C GLU A 466 -8.81 2.06 19.45
N LEU A 467 -8.42 0.81 19.15
CA LEU A 467 -7.84 0.43 17.86
C LEU A 467 -8.86 0.57 16.73
N ARG A 468 -10.07 0.03 16.91
CA ARG A 468 -11.14 0.09 15.90
C ARG A 468 -11.53 1.53 15.60
N GLU A 469 -11.76 2.33 16.63
CA GLU A 469 -12.06 3.75 16.50
C GLU A 469 -10.95 4.50 15.74
N LEU A 470 -9.67 4.22 16.02
CA LEU A 470 -8.53 4.89 15.38
C LEU A 470 -8.40 4.52 13.90
N VAL A 471 -8.57 3.23 13.56
CA VAL A 471 -8.60 2.75 12.17
C VAL A 471 -9.77 3.39 11.41
N VAL A 472 -10.97 3.47 12.00
CA VAL A 472 -12.13 4.14 11.39
C VAL A 472 -11.83 5.61 11.13
N ALA A 473 -11.25 6.33 12.08
CA ALA A 473 -10.94 7.75 11.94
C ALA A 473 -9.88 8.04 10.85
N CYS A 474 -8.87 7.17 10.70
CA CYS A 474 -7.93 7.24 9.58
C CYS A 474 -8.60 6.96 8.22
N MET A 475 -9.74 6.26 8.20
CA MET A 475 -10.55 6.00 7.01
C MET A 475 -11.66 7.04 6.75
N ASN A 476 -11.63 8.19 7.44
CA ASN A 476 -12.57 9.29 7.19
C ASN A 476 -12.54 9.76 5.72
N HIS A 477 -13.72 10.10 5.22
CA HIS A 477 -13.95 10.57 3.87
C HIS A 477 -13.24 11.90 3.62
N ASP A 478 -13.54 12.92 4.44
CA ASP A 478 -12.83 14.19 4.42
C ASP A 478 -11.42 13.97 5.01
N PRO A 479 -10.36 14.09 4.21
CA PRO A 479 -9.00 13.84 4.66
C PRO A 479 -8.53 14.79 5.76
N THR A 480 -9.10 15.98 5.85
CA THR A 480 -8.71 16.99 6.85
C THR A 480 -9.22 16.65 8.25
N THR A 481 -10.25 15.79 8.36
CA THR A 481 -10.80 15.28 9.62
C THR A 481 -10.06 14.05 10.16
N ARG A 482 -9.15 13.44 9.37
CA ARG A 482 -8.38 12.27 9.79
C ARG A 482 -7.43 12.66 10.95
N PRO A 483 -7.17 11.78 11.94
CA PRO A 483 -6.30 12.08 13.08
C PRO A 483 -4.92 12.58 12.64
N SER A 484 -4.47 13.72 13.16
CA SER A 484 -3.17 14.30 12.79
C SER A 484 -1.98 13.45 13.26
N ILE A 485 -0.80 13.62 12.63
CA ILE A 485 0.46 12.95 13.04
C ILE A 485 0.72 13.02 14.55
N ALA A 486 0.48 14.17 15.18
CA ALA A 486 0.69 14.36 16.63
C ALA A 486 -0.35 13.61 17.49
N ILE A 487 -1.58 13.46 17.00
CA ILE A 487 -2.60 12.63 17.66
C ILE A 487 -2.20 11.16 17.52
N LEU A 488 -1.93 10.68 16.30
CA LEU A 488 -1.52 9.30 16.04
C LEU A 488 -0.31 8.87 16.88
N ALA A 489 0.76 9.67 16.88
CA ALA A 489 1.94 9.40 17.69
C ALA A 489 1.61 9.31 19.19
N LYS A 490 0.74 10.19 19.70
CA LYS A 490 0.30 10.16 21.10
C LYS A 490 -0.53 8.90 21.42
N GLU A 491 -1.43 8.49 20.55
CA GLU A 491 -2.24 7.27 20.76
C GLU A 491 -1.34 6.02 20.77
N PHE A 492 -0.38 5.90 19.83
CA PHE A 492 0.60 4.80 19.86
C PHE A 492 1.51 4.82 21.10
N GLU A 493 1.93 6.00 21.56
CA GLU A 493 2.69 6.15 22.81
C GLU A 493 1.86 5.77 24.05
N GLU A 494 0.57 6.13 24.10
CA GLU A 494 -0.33 5.77 25.21
C GLU A 494 -0.63 4.28 25.21
N TYR A 495 -0.86 3.68 24.04
CA TYR A 495 -0.97 2.23 23.90
C TYR A 495 0.31 1.51 24.37
N ALA A 496 1.50 1.95 23.94
CA ALA A 496 2.77 1.34 24.36
C ALA A 496 2.98 1.40 25.89
N LYS A 497 2.55 2.49 26.54
CA LYS A 497 2.56 2.63 28.00
C LYS A 497 1.56 1.68 28.69
N LYS A 498 0.38 1.45 28.11
CA LYS A 498 -0.62 0.47 28.61
C LYS A 498 -0.10 -0.97 28.49
N ALA A 499 0.47 -1.33 27.33
CA ALA A 499 1.04 -2.65 27.07
C ALA A 499 2.16 -2.97 28.08
N ALA A 500 3.14 -2.08 28.23
CA ALA A 500 4.26 -2.24 29.18
C ALA A 500 3.83 -2.34 30.66
N ALA A 501 2.63 -1.85 31.02
CA ALA A 501 2.08 -1.95 32.37
C ALA A 501 1.32 -3.27 32.62
N SER A 502 1.01 -4.06 31.59
CA SER A 502 0.10 -5.21 31.68
C SER A 502 0.78 -6.52 32.12
N GLY A 503 2.12 -6.60 32.07
CA GLY A 503 2.89 -7.70 32.67
C GLY A 503 3.04 -8.93 31.77
N PRO A 504 3.13 -10.16 32.34
CA PRO A 504 3.69 -11.34 31.67
C PRO A 504 2.83 -11.98 30.55
N GLU A 505 1.87 -11.26 29.98
CA GLU A 505 1.16 -11.68 28.75
C GLU A 505 2.10 -11.75 27.53
N ASP A 506 3.22 -11.01 27.58
CA ASP A 506 4.22 -10.94 26.51
C ASP A 506 4.73 -12.32 26.04
N GLU A 507 4.94 -13.30 26.93
CA GLU A 507 5.43 -14.64 26.50
C GLU A 507 4.42 -15.40 25.65
N GLU A 508 3.12 -15.28 25.97
CA GLU A 508 2.06 -15.91 25.19
C GLU A 508 1.87 -15.19 23.85
N ILE A 509 1.98 -13.87 23.84
CA ILE A 509 1.80 -13.05 22.65
C ILE A 509 3.02 -13.18 21.72
N GLN A 510 4.25 -13.27 22.24
CA GLN A 510 5.43 -13.66 21.48
C GLN A 510 5.26 -15.06 20.87
N ARG A 511 4.76 -16.04 21.63
CA ARG A 511 4.46 -17.39 21.13
C ARG A 511 3.42 -17.38 20.01
N LEU A 512 2.34 -16.60 20.15
CA LEU A 512 1.32 -16.44 19.11
C LEU A 512 1.87 -15.72 17.87
N ALA A 513 2.67 -14.67 18.05
CA ALA A 513 3.33 -13.99 16.95
C ALA A 513 4.36 -14.88 16.24
N HIS A 514 5.07 -15.75 16.95
CA HIS A 514 5.90 -16.80 16.35
C HIS A 514 5.06 -17.91 15.68
N GLU A 515 3.86 -18.22 16.14
CA GLU A 515 2.95 -19.12 15.40
C GLU A 515 2.44 -18.49 14.08
N ILE A 516 2.15 -17.17 14.12
CA ILE A 516 1.67 -16.40 12.97
C ILE A 516 2.79 -16.17 11.96
N PHE A 517 3.91 -15.56 12.37
CA PHE A 517 4.99 -15.08 11.51
C PHE A 517 6.24 -15.95 11.48
N GLY A 518 6.40 -16.89 12.42
CA GLY A 518 7.59 -17.73 12.52
C GLY A 518 7.80 -18.65 11.31
N ASP A 519 9.02 -19.16 11.20
CA ASP A 519 9.38 -20.11 10.15
C ASP A 519 8.60 -21.42 10.40
N PRO A 520 8.08 -22.10 9.36
CA PRO A 520 7.35 -23.35 9.54
C PRO A 520 8.25 -24.37 10.24
N PRO A 521 7.71 -25.20 11.16
CA PRO A 521 8.52 -26.19 11.85
C PRO A 521 9.22 -27.09 10.82
N PRO A 522 10.50 -27.44 11.04
CA PRO A 522 11.24 -28.29 10.12
C PRO A 522 10.46 -29.59 9.90
N PRO A 523 10.38 -30.11 8.65
CA PRO A 523 9.60 -31.30 8.35
C PRO A 523 10.04 -32.42 9.27
N VAL A 524 9.11 -32.93 10.08
CA VAL A 524 9.40 -33.99 11.05
C VAL A 524 10.01 -35.15 10.27
N SER A 525 11.28 -35.45 10.55
CA SER A 525 11.97 -36.57 9.93
C SER A 525 11.21 -37.84 10.27
N VAL A 526 10.40 -38.32 9.32
CA VAL A 526 9.66 -39.58 9.44
C VAL A 526 10.71 -40.68 9.48
N VAL A 527 11.16 -41.03 10.68
CA VAL A 527 12.03 -42.17 10.92
C VAL A 527 11.30 -43.37 10.31
N PRO A 528 11.89 -44.07 9.32
CA PRO A 528 11.23 -45.20 8.70
C PRO A 528 10.86 -46.20 9.78
N SER A 529 9.55 -46.36 10.03
CA SER A 529 9.07 -47.26 11.08
C SER A 529 9.59 -48.65 10.77
N THR A 530 10.44 -49.17 11.66
CA THR A 530 11.08 -50.47 11.49
C THR A 530 10.01 -51.52 11.34
N ALA A 531 9.97 -52.15 10.15
CA ALA A 531 8.92 -53.06 9.75
C ALA A 531 8.75 -54.19 10.77
N THR A 532 7.74 -54.07 11.63
CA THR A 532 7.36 -55.12 12.57
C THR A 532 6.67 -56.21 11.78
N GLN A 533 7.40 -57.31 11.58
CA GLN A 533 6.93 -58.46 10.82
C GLN A 533 5.62 -58.98 11.42
N SER A 534 4.56 -59.00 10.63
CA SER A 534 3.28 -59.61 10.99
C SER A 534 3.16 -60.99 10.33
N PRO A 535 2.71 -62.04 11.04
CA PRO A 535 2.81 -63.41 10.56
C PRO A 535 1.60 -63.90 9.75
N THR A 536 1.88 -64.86 8.87
CA THR A 536 0.99 -65.92 8.36
C THR A 536 -0.23 -65.54 7.51
N GLN A 537 -0.18 -65.98 6.25
CA GLN A 537 -1.29 -65.94 5.28
C GLN A 537 -2.44 -66.87 5.67
N ALA A 538 -3.69 -66.42 5.45
CA ALA A 538 -4.86 -67.29 5.31
C ALA A 538 -5.37 -67.22 3.87
N GLN A 539 -5.63 -68.38 3.25
CA GLN A 539 -5.92 -68.50 1.82
C GLN A 539 -7.36 -68.07 1.46
N LYS A 540 -7.52 -67.51 0.26
CA LYS A 540 -8.82 -67.16 -0.35
C LYS A 540 -9.17 -68.25 -1.39
N PRO A 541 -10.38 -68.84 -1.38
CA PRO A 541 -10.77 -69.86 -2.37
C PRO A 541 -11.06 -69.25 -3.76
N ALA A 542 -10.93 -70.07 -4.79
CA ALA A 542 -10.85 -69.66 -6.19
C ALA A 542 -12.21 -69.48 -6.90
N THR A 543 -12.21 -68.62 -7.94
CA THR A 543 -13.33 -68.37 -8.86
C THR A 543 -13.21 -69.25 -10.12
N PRO A 544 -14.30 -69.81 -10.68
CA PRO A 544 -14.29 -70.49 -11.97
C PRO A 544 -14.35 -69.51 -13.18
N PRO A 545 -14.05 -69.98 -14.42
CA PRO A 545 -13.73 -69.14 -15.59
C PRO A 545 -14.95 -68.68 -16.41
N PRO A 546 -14.79 -67.75 -17.39
CA PRO A 546 -15.91 -67.03 -18.00
C PRO A 546 -16.56 -67.74 -19.18
N GLN A 547 -17.83 -67.41 -19.44
CA GLN A 547 -18.52 -67.63 -20.72
C GLN A 547 -19.34 -66.39 -21.12
N ASP A 548 -19.26 -66.07 -22.40
CA ASP A 548 -19.98 -65.05 -23.19
C ASP A 548 -20.11 -65.69 -24.60
N PRO A 549 -21.05 -65.33 -25.51
CA PRO A 549 -21.96 -64.19 -25.48
C PRO A 549 -23.44 -64.48 -25.84
N SER A 550 -24.32 -63.49 -25.66
CA SER A 550 -25.02 -62.82 -26.80
C SER A 550 -26.24 -61.92 -26.44
N ALA A 551 -26.34 -60.82 -27.21
CA ALA A 551 -27.57 -60.23 -27.79
C ALA A 551 -28.54 -59.31 -26.98
N GLN A 552 -28.56 -58.06 -27.47
CA GLN A 552 -29.72 -57.17 -27.73
C GLN A 552 -30.13 -56.11 -26.66
N PRO A 553 -30.69 -54.94 -27.09
CA PRO A 553 -30.32 -53.65 -26.50
C PRO A 553 -31.47 -52.86 -25.82
N PHE A 554 -31.08 -51.85 -25.04
CA PHE A 554 -31.97 -50.83 -24.47
C PHE A 554 -32.21 -49.63 -25.43
N PRO A 555 -33.40 -49.00 -25.39
CA PRO A 555 -33.74 -47.87 -26.27
C PRO A 555 -33.22 -46.52 -25.75
N ALA A 556 -32.81 -45.65 -26.67
CA ALA A 556 -32.54 -44.25 -26.40
C ALA A 556 -33.83 -43.42 -26.34
N LEU A 557 -33.88 -42.39 -25.48
CA LEU A 557 -35.01 -41.47 -25.38
C LEU A 557 -34.62 -40.05 -25.81
N ASN A 558 -35.48 -39.44 -26.63
CA ASN A 558 -35.19 -38.28 -27.47
C ASN A 558 -34.92 -36.97 -26.70
N ARG A 559 -33.92 -36.22 -27.16
CA ARG A 559 -33.98 -34.75 -27.17
C ARG A 559 -34.66 -34.29 -28.46
N GLN A 560 -35.64 -33.38 -28.36
CA GLN A 560 -36.21 -32.67 -29.51
C GLN A 560 -36.24 -31.15 -29.23
N PRO A 561 -36.02 -30.29 -30.24
CA PRO A 561 -35.91 -28.86 -30.08
C PRO A 561 -37.23 -28.11 -30.30
N ARG A 562 -37.34 -26.90 -29.73
CA ARG A 562 -38.25 -25.83 -30.16
C ARG A 562 -37.47 -24.50 -30.01
N GLY A 563 -37.63 -23.49 -30.85
CA GLY A 563 -38.53 -23.33 -32.00
C GLY A 563 -38.84 -21.84 -32.14
N ASN A 564 -38.57 -21.24 -33.30
CA ASN A 564 -38.44 -19.78 -33.45
C ASN A 564 -39.56 -19.17 -34.33
N ILE A 565 -40.59 -18.58 -33.70
CA ILE A 565 -41.73 -17.83 -34.31
C ILE A 565 -42.22 -16.85 -33.22
N GLY A 566 -42.68 -15.60 -33.43
CA GLY A 566 -42.85 -14.76 -34.62
C GLY A 566 -43.61 -13.47 -34.23
N ARG A 567 -43.63 -12.43 -35.08
CA ARG A 567 -44.32 -11.13 -34.82
C ARG A 567 -45.85 -11.23 -34.87
N ILE A 568 -46.54 -10.46 -34.01
CA ILE A 568 -47.90 -9.82 -34.03
C ILE A 568 -48.35 -9.59 -32.57
N GLY A 569 -49.09 -8.56 -32.15
CA GLY A 569 -49.55 -7.32 -32.81
C GLY A 569 -50.38 -6.42 -31.85
N HIS A 570 -50.81 -5.24 -32.32
CA HIS A 570 -51.64 -4.24 -31.58
C HIS A 570 -52.92 -4.79 -30.93
N HIS A 571 -53.21 -4.37 -29.68
CA HIS A 571 -54.47 -3.64 -29.38
C HIS A 571 -54.44 -2.86 -28.05
N SER A 572 -55.38 -1.91 -27.93
CA SER A 572 -55.48 -0.87 -26.89
C SER A 572 -56.82 -0.88 -26.16
N GLN A 573 -56.82 -0.64 -24.84
CA GLN A 573 -57.91 -0.17 -23.96
C GLN A 573 -57.24 0.06 -22.58
N GLN A 574 -57.37 1.15 -21.82
CA GLN A 574 -58.34 2.24 -21.64
C GLN A 574 -59.57 1.91 -20.76
N GLU A 575 -59.39 2.03 -19.44
CA GLU A 575 -60.39 2.36 -18.40
C GLU A 575 -59.62 3.13 -17.29
N GLN A 576 -59.95 4.37 -16.89
CA GLN A 576 -61.06 4.79 -16.00
C GLN A 576 -61.07 4.00 -14.67
N GLY A 577 -60.91 4.55 -13.45
CA GLY A 577 -60.74 5.93 -12.99
C GLY A 577 -61.83 6.33 -11.98
N ARG A 578 -61.50 6.48 -10.66
CA ARG A 578 -62.32 7.13 -9.60
C ARG A 578 -61.54 7.21 -8.24
N PRO A 579 -61.96 8.00 -7.22
CA PRO A 579 -61.10 9.13 -6.83
C PRO A 579 -60.86 9.35 -5.32
N VAL A 580 -59.94 10.29 -5.04
CA VAL A 580 -59.92 11.29 -3.94
C VAL A 580 -60.39 10.88 -2.54
N ARG A 581 -59.47 10.98 -1.57
CA ARG A 581 -59.72 11.67 -0.29
C ARG A 581 -58.54 12.58 0.07
N SER A 582 -58.85 13.86 0.26
CA SER A 582 -57.99 14.85 0.92
C SER A 582 -58.29 14.90 2.42
N VAL A 583 -57.27 15.07 3.25
CA VAL A 583 -57.39 15.75 4.55
C VAL A 583 -56.14 16.63 4.75
N ASP A 584 -56.32 17.72 5.47
CA ASP A 584 -55.55 18.95 5.39
C ASP A 584 -54.23 19.04 6.17
N ASN A 585 -53.38 19.92 5.63
CA ASN A 585 -52.54 20.92 6.30
C ASN A 585 -52.17 20.73 7.79
N HIS A 586 -50.86 20.65 8.05
CA HIS A 586 -50.24 21.54 9.03
C HIS A 586 -49.09 22.33 8.39
N ARG A 587 -48.93 23.57 8.85
CA ARG A 587 -48.15 24.65 8.22
C ARG A 587 -47.31 25.33 9.31
N LEU A 588 -46.19 25.96 8.92
CA LEU A 588 -45.26 26.76 9.77
C LEU A 588 -44.42 25.94 10.78
N LEU A 589 -43.15 26.27 11.09
CA LEU A 589 -42.31 27.42 10.68
C LEU A 589 -40.94 26.96 10.09
N LEU A 590 -40.51 27.64 9.03
CA LEU A 590 -39.11 27.69 8.61
C LEU A 590 -38.46 28.96 9.18
N LEU A 591 -37.46 28.80 10.06
CA LEU A 591 -36.56 29.88 10.47
C LEU A 591 -35.23 29.74 9.74
N THR A 592 -35.09 30.47 8.63
CA THR A 592 -33.82 30.61 7.89
C THR A 592 -33.10 31.89 8.33
N PRO A 593 -31.90 31.83 8.92
CA PRO A 593 -31.04 32.99 9.05
C PRO A 593 -30.53 33.40 7.66
N ARG A 594 -30.92 34.59 7.20
CA ARG A 594 -30.27 35.23 6.05
C ARG A 594 -28.89 35.72 6.49
N PHE A 595 -27.82 35.12 6.00
CA PHE A 595 -26.50 35.75 6.04
C PHE A 595 -26.18 36.46 4.73
N SER A 596 -25.64 37.66 4.87
CA SER A 596 -25.50 38.65 3.80
C SER A 596 -24.25 38.40 2.96
N LEU A 597 -24.42 38.28 1.65
CA LEU A 597 -23.34 38.46 0.66
C LEU A 597 -22.89 39.92 0.63
N ARG A 598 -21.93 40.29 1.50
CA ARG A 598 -21.03 41.46 1.38
C ARG A 598 -19.95 41.38 2.46
N ASP A 599 -18.79 40.84 2.08
CA ASP A 599 -17.50 41.52 2.20
C ASP A 599 -16.39 40.67 1.56
N LYS A 600 -16.30 40.79 0.22
CA LYS A 600 -15.13 40.36 -0.54
C LYS A 600 -14.16 41.55 -0.62
N GLN A 601 -13.11 41.56 0.19
CA GLN A 601 -11.97 42.46 -0.02
C GLN A 601 -10.62 41.70 0.00
N GLN A 602 -10.04 41.62 -1.19
CA GLN A 602 -8.60 41.73 -1.48
C GLN A 602 -7.60 41.24 -0.42
N PHE A 603 -7.26 39.95 -0.44
CA PHE A 603 -5.89 39.54 -0.10
C PHE A 603 -5.01 39.61 -1.35
N SER A 604 -4.34 40.76 -1.49
CA SER A 604 -3.47 41.10 -2.62
C SER A 604 -2.06 40.54 -2.46
N LEU A 605 -1.33 40.44 -3.57
CA LEU A 605 0.01 39.86 -3.81
C LEU A 605 1.18 40.41 -2.96
N ARG A 606 0.94 41.17 -1.88
CA ARG A 606 1.96 41.92 -1.13
C ARG A 606 2.75 41.12 -0.10
N HIS A 607 2.32 39.94 0.32
CA HIS A 607 3.07 39.13 1.30
C HIS A 607 4.24 38.33 0.70
N LEU A 608 4.32 38.19 -0.64
CA LEU A 608 5.37 37.40 -1.29
C LEU A 608 6.69 38.16 -1.55
N LEU A 609 6.75 39.45 -1.22
CA LEU A 609 7.86 40.34 -1.59
C LEU A 609 8.64 40.92 -0.40
N GLN A 610 8.38 40.46 0.83
CA GLN A 610 9.03 40.97 2.05
C GLN A 610 9.98 39.96 2.72
N HIS A 611 10.33 38.87 2.02
CA HIS A 611 11.34 37.89 2.42
C HIS A 611 12.37 37.58 1.31
N LEU A 612 12.52 38.49 0.33
CA LEU A 612 13.52 38.42 -0.75
C LEU A 612 14.31 39.74 -0.92
N LEU A 613 14.49 40.45 0.20
CA LEU A 613 15.48 41.50 0.46
C LEU A 613 16.00 41.31 1.90
#